data_AF-A0A392PG51-F1
#
_entry.id   AF-A0A392PG51-F1
#
_cell.length_a   1.000
_cell.length_b   1.000
_cell.length_c   1.000
_cell.angle_alpha   90.00
_cell.angle_beta   90.00
_cell.angle_gamma   90.00
#
_symmetry.space_group_name_H-M   'P 1'
#
loop_
_entity.id
_entity.type
_entity.pdbx_description
1 polymer ?
#
loop_
_entity_poly.entity_id
_entity_poly.type
_entity_poly.pdbx_seq_one_letter_code
_entity_poly.pdbx_strand_id
1 'polypeptide(L)'
;AAELTFGGKRTGFGNLLAVFDTGSSYTYFNSNAYQALISWLTKELAGKPIKEAPEDQTLPLCWYGKRPFRSVYEVRKYFKPIALSFPSSGRMKAQFEIPPEAYLIISVTDTFHVLMLINCYSRTWEMFAWVF
;
A
#
# COMPACT_ATOMS: atom_id res chain seq x y z
N ALA A 1 -19.00 5.28 -2.76
CA ALA A 1 -17.62 5.51 -2.29
C ALA A 1 -17.12 4.29 -1.54
N ALA A 2 -15.83 3.98 -1.62
CA ALA A 2 -15.22 2.77 -1.07
C ALA A 2 -14.72 2.95 0.37
N GLU A 3 -14.51 1.82 1.04
CA GLU A 3 -13.84 1.71 2.33
C GLU A 3 -12.51 0.96 2.18
N LEU A 4 -11.45 1.50 2.75
CA LEU A 4 -10.14 0.87 2.79
C LEU A 4 -10.13 -0.26 3.83
N THR A 5 -9.68 -1.42 3.39
CA THR A 5 -9.44 -2.58 4.24
C THR A 5 -7.98 -3.04 4.09
N PHE A 6 -7.43 -3.60 5.17
CA PHE A 6 -6.06 -4.09 5.24
C PHE A 6 -6.06 -5.50 5.84
N GLY A 7 -5.57 -6.49 5.08
CA GLY A 7 -5.62 -7.90 5.47
C GLY A 7 -7.04 -8.40 5.76
N GLY A 8 -8.04 -7.91 5.02
CA GLY A 8 -9.46 -8.22 5.22
C GLY A 8 -10.12 -7.51 6.40
N LYS A 9 -9.39 -6.68 7.15
CA LYS A 9 -9.92 -5.90 8.28
C LYS A 9 -10.27 -4.48 7.83
N ARG A 10 -11.40 -3.97 8.32
CA ARG A 10 -11.79 -2.57 8.12
C ARG A 10 -10.79 -1.65 8.80
N THR A 11 -10.27 -0.67 8.06
CA THR A 11 -9.36 0.34 8.62
C THR A 11 -10.11 1.47 9.32
N GLY A 12 -11.43 1.60 9.06
CA GLY A 12 -12.25 2.74 9.49
C GLY A 12 -12.20 3.93 8.52
N PHE A 13 -11.39 3.86 7.46
CA PHE A 13 -11.25 4.91 6.46
C PHE A 13 -12.15 4.62 5.26
N GLY A 14 -13.25 5.36 5.20
CA GLY A 14 -14.29 5.23 4.18
C GLY A 14 -14.39 6.45 3.27
N ASN A 15 -15.47 6.47 2.49
CA ASN A 15 -15.80 7.55 1.56
C ASN A 15 -14.69 7.87 0.54
N LEU A 16 -13.94 6.85 0.14
CA LEU A 16 -12.87 6.99 -0.85
C LEU A 16 -13.47 6.95 -2.26
N LEU A 17 -13.11 7.93 -3.08
CA LEU A 17 -13.35 7.89 -4.52
C LEU A 17 -12.16 7.20 -5.17
N ALA A 18 -12.42 6.13 -5.91
CA ALA A 18 -11.40 5.37 -6.62
C ALA A 18 -11.57 5.55 -8.13
N VAL A 19 -10.45 5.69 -8.82
CA VAL A 19 -10.32 5.81 -10.26
C VAL A 19 -9.20 4.86 -10.70
N PHE A 20 -9.36 4.26 -11.87
CA PHE A 20 -8.41 3.32 -12.45
C PHE A 20 -7.77 4.02 -13.65
N ASP A 21 -6.45 4.19 -13.62
CA ASP A 21 -5.71 4.99 -14.61
C ASP A 21 -4.42 4.31 -15.04
N THR A 22 -4.29 4.14 -16.35
CA THR A 22 -3.12 3.55 -16.99
C THR A 22 -1.98 4.56 -17.15
N GLY A 23 -2.23 5.86 -16.98
CA GLY A 23 -1.24 6.93 -17.04
C GLY A 23 -0.41 7.11 -15.76
N SER A 24 -0.79 6.43 -14.67
CA SER A 24 -0.10 6.50 -13.38
C SER A 24 0.73 5.24 -13.13
N SER A 25 1.98 5.40 -12.69
CA SER A 25 2.88 4.27 -12.39
C SER A 25 2.73 3.71 -10.98
N TYR A 26 2.02 4.41 -10.10
CA TYR A 26 1.90 4.08 -8.67
C TYR A 26 0.47 4.21 -8.17
N THR A 27 0.23 3.64 -7.00
CA THR A 27 -1.01 3.79 -6.23
C THR A 27 -0.97 5.08 -5.41
N TYR A 28 -2.01 5.90 -5.52
CA TYR A 28 -2.11 7.14 -4.77
C TYR A 28 -3.30 7.13 -3.81
N PHE A 29 -3.02 7.44 -2.54
CA PHE A 29 -4.05 7.68 -1.54
C PHE A 29 -4.05 9.16 -1.14
N ASN A 30 -5.23 9.67 -0.77
CA ASN A 30 -5.30 10.95 -0.07
C ASN A 30 -4.54 10.87 1.27
N SER A 31 -4.15 12.01 1.80
CA SER A 31 -3.32 12.07 3.01
C SER A 31 -3.88 11.26 4.19
N ASN A 32 -5.19 11.28 4.41
CA ASN A 32 -5.80 10.58 5.55
C ASN A 32 -5.73 9.05 5.39
N ALA A 33 -6.13 8.55 4.21
CA ALA A 33 -6.07 7.12 3.90
C ALA A 33 -4.63 6.61 3.82
N TYR A 34 -3.71 7.43 3.31
CA TYR A 34 -2.29 7.15 3.29
C TYR A 34 -1.75 6.96 4.72
N GLN A 35 -1.92 7.94 5.60
CA GLN A 35 -1.43 7.87 6.99
C GLN A 35 -2.05 6.68 7.76
N ALA A 36 -3.33 6.41 7.52
CA ALA A 36 -3.99 5.25 8.08
C ALA A 36 -3.32 3.94 7.66
N LEU A 37 -3.08 3.79 6.35
CA LEU A 37 -2.45 2.62 5.79
C LEU A 37 -1.04 2.41 6.36
N ILE A 38 -0.26 3.49 6.50
CA ILE A 38 1.07 3.42 7.10
C ILE A 38 0.99 2.96 8.55
N SER A 39 0.04 3.48 9.34
CA SER A 39 -0.17 3.04 10.72
C SER A 39 -0.51 1.54 10.82
N TRP A 40 -1.39 1.04 9.95
CA TRP A 40 -1.73 -0.38 9.89
C TRP A 40 -0.54 -1.24 9.45
N LEU A 41 0.20 -0.78 8.45
CA LEU A 41 1.39 -1.46 7.95
C LEU A 41 2.47 -1.56 9.02
N THR A 42 2.84 -0.45 9.67
CA THR A 42 3.85 -0.45 10.74
C THR A 42 3.47 -1.39 11.88
N LYS A 43 2.18 -1.45 12.25
CA LYS A 43 1.68 -2.41 13.25
C LYS A 43 1.80 -3.85 12.76
N GLU A 44 1.48 -4.13 11.50
CA GLU A 44 1.59 -5.46 10.90
C GLU A 44 3.04 -5.92 10.75
N LEU A 45 3.98 -5.00 10.54
CA LEU A 45 5.40 -5.31 10.43
C LEU A 45 6.12 -5.37 11.79
N ALA A 46 5.49 -4.90 12.87
CA ALA A 46 6.05 -4.96 14.21
C ALA A 46 6.38 -6.42 14.61
N GLY A 47 7.61 -6.63 15.08
CA GLY A 47 8.11 -7.95 15.50
C GLY A 47 8.52 -8.89 14.34
N LYS A 48 8.34 -8.49 13.07
CA LYS A 48 8.82 -9.24 11.91
C LYS A 48 10.31 -8.95 11.67
N PRO A 49 11.06 -9.84 10.98
CA PRO A 49 12.49 -9.65 10.71
C PRO A 49 12.73 -8.66 9.54
N ILE A 50 11.99 -7.55 9.54
CA ILE A 50 12.06 -6.44 8.59
C ILE A 50 11.96 -5.13 9.36
N LYS A 51 12.68 -4.12 8.91
CA LYS A 51 12.77 -2.80 9.56
C LYS A 51 12.65 -1.70 8.53
N GLU A 52 12.09 -0.57 8.94
CA GLU A 52 12.03 0.62 8.09
C GLU A 52 13.44 1.12 7.77
N ALA A 53 13.59 1.63 6.56
CA ALA A 53 14.84 2.06 5.95
C ALA A 53 14.79 3.54 5.59
N PRO A 54 14.88 4.44 6.58
CA PRO A 54 14.72 5.89 6.35
C PRO A 54 15.84 6.49 5.48
N GLU A 55 16.97 5.81 5.40
CA GLU A 55 18.14 6.23 4.60
C GLU A 55 17.91 6.01 3.09
N ASP A 56 17.03 5.08 2.71
CA ASP A 56 16.65 4.85 1.31
C ASP A 56 15.49 5.77 0.94
N GLN A 57 15.79 6.80 0.14
CA GLN A 57 14.83 7.81 -0.29
C GLN A 57 14.27 7.53 -1.70
N THR A 58 14.44 6.31 -2.22
CA THR A 58 13.95 5.93 -3.57
C THR A 58 12.43 6.02 -3.65
N LEU A 59 11.72 5.64 -2.58
CA LEU A 59 10.28 5.83 -2.41
C LEU A 59 10.00 6.41 -1.01
N PRO A 60 8.77 6.91 -0.75
CA PRO A 60 8.43 7.49 0.56
C PRO A 60 8.58 6.53 1.72
N LEU A 61 8.50 5.21 1.47
CA LEU A 61 8.65 4.18 2.48
C LEU A 61 9.41 2.97 1.94
N CYS A 62 10.42 2.58 2.71
CA CYS A 62 11.38 1.55 2.37
C CYS A 62 11.57 0.65 3.60
N TRP A 63 11.77 -0.65 3.40
CA TRP A 63 12.10 -1.60 4.46
C TRP A 63 13.25 -2.50 4.08
N TYR A 64 14.13 -2.82 5.02
CA TYR A 64 15.17 -3.83 4.85
C TYR A 64 14.96 -5.06 5.72
N GLY A 65 15.46 -6.20 5.23
CA GLY A 65 15.55 -7.45 5.97
C GLY A 65 16.97 -7.70 6.49
N LYS A 66 17.16 -8.77 7.25
CA LYS A 66 18.51 -9.21 7.67
C LYS A 66 19.43 -9.59 6.49
N ARG A 67 18.84 -9.91 5.34
CA ARG A 67 19.51 -10.27 4.09
C ARG A 67 18.79 -9.57 2.93
N PRO A 68 19.46 -9.34 1.78
CA PRO A 68 18.81 -8.75 0.62
C PRO A 68 17.65 -9.62 0.15
N PHE A 69 16.52 -8.98 -0.15
CA PHE A 69 15.42 -9.64 -0.82
C PHE A 69 15.72 -9.74 -2.32
N ARG A 70 15.60 -10.93 -2.88
CA ARG A 70 15.83 -11.16 -4.32
C ARG A 70 14.57 -10.99 -5.16
N SER A 71 13.41 -11.05 -4.52
CA SER A 71 12.12 -10.93 -5.16
C SER A 71 11.05 -10.53 -4.15
N VAL A 72 9.93 -10.00 -4.65
CA VAL A 72 8.75 -9.72 -3.82
C VAL A 72 8.22 -10.99 -3.16
N TYR A 73 8.40 -12.16 -3.79
CA TYR A 73 7.95 -13.45 -3.25
C TYR A 73 8.60 -13.79 -1.88
N GLU A 74 9.84 -13.39 -1.64
CA GLU A 74 10.53 -13.67 -0.37
C GLU A 74 9.96 -12.86 0.79
N VAL A 75 9.45 -11.66 0.49
CA VAL A 75 9.02 -10.67 1.48
C VAL A 75 7.49 -10.63 1.64
N ARG A 76 6.71 -11.00 0.61
CA ARG A 76 5.23 -10.90 0.61
C ARG A 76 4.55 -11.52 1.83
N LYS A 77 5.13 -12.57 2.41
CA LYS A 77 4.63 -13.26 3.61
C LYS A 77 4.53 -12.34 4.83
N TYR A 78 5.28 -11.25 4.86
CA TYR A 78 5.25 -10.26 5.94
C TYR A 78 4.20 -9.18 5.72
N PHE A 79 3.65 -9.07 4.52
CA PHE A 79 2.72 -8.03 4.12
C PHE A 79 1.31 -8.60 3.95
N LYS A 80 0.29 -7.75 3.95
CA LYS A 80 -1.12 -8.13 3.84
C LYS A 80 -1.78 -7.40 2.68
N PRO A 81 -2.69 -8.04 1.93
CA PRO A 81 -3.41 -7.37 0.86
C PRO A 81 -4.11 -6.10 1.35
N ILE A 82 -4.08 -5.08 0.51
CA ILE A 82 -4.88 -3.86 0.68
C ILE A 82 -6.11 -4.04 -0.19
N ALA A 83 -7.30 -3.64 0.25
CA ALA A 83 -8.46 -3.71 -0.61
C ALA A 83 -9.41 -2.54 -0.42
N LEU A 84 -10.06 -2.16 -1.52
CA LEU A 84 -11.18 -1.22 -1.52
C LEU A 84 -12.48 -2.02 -1.51
N SER A 85 -13.24 -1.90 -0.43
CA SER A 85 -14.57 -2.49 -0.29
C SER A 85 -15.61 -1.48 -0.74
N PHE A 86 -16.35 -1.82 -1.78
CA PHE A 86 -17.43 -1.00 -2.32
C PHE A 86 -18.78 -1.43 -1.72
N PRO A 87 -19.71 -0.48 -1.51
CA PRO A 87 -21.09 -0.81 -1.19
C PRO A 87 -21.66 -1.75 -2.25
N SER A 88 -22.35 -2.79 -1.80
CA SER A 88 -23.02 -3.76 -2.67
C SER A 88 -24.45 -3.95 -2.18
N SER A 89 -25.38 -4.07 -3.11
CA SER A 89 -26.81 -4.32 -2.84
C SER A 89 -27.13 -5.81 -2.60
N GLY A 90 -26.15 -6.70 -2.76
CA GLY A 90 -26.30 -8.14 -2.61
C GLY A 90 -25.52 -8.75 -1.44
N ARG A 91 -25.60 -10.08 -1.29
CA ARG A 91 -24.86 -10.82 -0.23
C ARG A 91 -23.34 -10.80 -0.40
N MET A 92 -22.85 -10.49 -1.60
CA MET A 92 -21.41 -10.43 -1.89
C MET A 92 -20.90 -9.00 -1.79
N LYS A 93 -19.81 -8.82 -1.05
CA LYS A 93 -19.07 -7.55 -1.02
C LYS A 93 -18.28 -7.40 -2.31
N ALA A 94 -18.49 -6.30 -3.04
CA ALA A 94 -17.64 -5.92 -4.15
C ALA A 94 -16.32 -5.41 -3.56
N GLN A 95 -15.21 -6.09 -3.84
CA GLN A 95 -13.89 -5.72 -3.34
C GLN A 95 -12.88 -5.70 -4.48
N PHE A 96 -12.05 -4.67 -4.50
CA PHE A 96 -10.87 -4.58 -5.36
C PHE A 96 -9.64 -4.82 -4.48
N GLU A 97 -9.00 -5.97 -4.63
CA GLU A 97 -7.84 -6.37 -3.83
C GLU A 97 -6.54 -6.05 -4.58
N ILE A 98 -5.61 -5.42 -3.85
CA ILE A 98 -4.27 -5.06 -4.26
C ILE A 98 -3.32 -5.96 -3.46
N PRO A 99 -2.79 -7.04 -4.06
CA PRO A 99 -1.89 -7.96 -3.37
C PRO A 99 -0.53 -7.32 -3.12
N PRO A 100 0.29 -7.86 -2.19
CA PRO A 100 1.66 -7.38 -1.95
C PRO A 100 2.51 -7.21 -3.21
N GLU A 101 2.35 -8.09 -4.20
CA GLU A 101 3.03 -8.03 -5.48
C GLU A 101 2.69 -6.79 -6.32
N ALA A 102 1.54 -6.17 -6.08
CA ALA A 102 1.09 -4.98 -6.80
C ALA A 102 1.54 -3.66 -6.13
N TYR A 103 1.92 -3.68 -4.86
CA TYR A 103 2.35 -2.46 -4.15
C TYR A 103 3.76 -2.52 -3.55
N LEU A 104 4.49 -3.63 -3.71
CA LEU A 104 5.89 -3.77 -3.31
C LEU A 104 6.81 -3.86 -4.53
N ILE A 105 7.95 -3.17 -4.47
CA ILE A 105 9.05 -3.27 -5.43
C ILE A 105 10.34 -3.61 -4.70
N ILE A 106 11.24 -4.32 -5.38
CA ILE A 106 12.63 -4.52 -4.90
C ILE A 106 13.49 -3.38 -5.43
N SER A 107 14.19 -2.67 -4.54
CA SER A 107 15.14 -1.63 -4.93
C SER A 107 16.34 -2.25 -5.66
N VAL A 108 16.71 -1.68 -6.81
CA VAL A 108 17.81 -2.16 -7.67
C VAL A 108 19.12 -1.44 -7.37
N THR A 109 19.04 -0.27 -6.72
CA THR A 109 20.12 0.73 -6.74
C THR A 109 21.15 0.57 -5.65
N ASP A 110 20.84 -0.02 -4.50
CA ASP A 110 21.86 -0.55 -3.59
C ASP A 110 21.13 -1.27 -2.45
N THR A 111 21.51 -2.53 -2.26
CA THR A 111 21.41 -3.26 -1.01
C THR A 111 20.15 -3.08 -0.13
N PHE A 112 19.35 -4.14 -0.06
CA PHE A 112 18.46 -4.53 1.06
C PHE A 112 17.00 -4.05 1.10
N HIS A 113 16.54 -3.17 0.21
CA HIS A 113 15.23 -2.51 0.40
C HIS A 113 14.05 -3.06 -0.43
N VAL A 114 12.90 -3.18 0.24
CA VAL A 114 11.57 -3.29 -0.34
C VAL A 114 10.93 -1.92 -0.29
N LEU A 115 10.55 -1.42 -1.46
CA LEU A 115 9.95 -0.12 -1.66
C LEU A 115 8.43 -0.28 -1.76
N MET A 116 7.66 0.54 -1.04
CA MET A 116 6.20 0.54 -1.18
C MET A 116 5.76 1.62 -2.17
N LEU A 117 5.01 1.21 -3.19
CA LEU A 117 4.53 2.08 -4.27
C LEU A 117 3.34 2.96 -3.90
N ILE A 118 3.13 3.18 -2.61
CA ILE A 118 1.99 3.95 -2.15
C ILE A 118 2.51 5.34 -1.84
N ASN A 119 2.03 6.30 -2.63
CA ASN A 119 2.40 7.71 -2.49
C ASN A 119 1.28 8.50 -1.81
N CYS A 120 1.67 9.47 -0.99
CA CYS A 120 0.78 10.50 -0.47
C CYS A 120 0.68 11.64 -1.46
N TYR A 121 -0.54 12.02 -1.88
CA TYR A 121 -0.73 13.21 -2.69
C TYR A 121 -0.96 14.45 -1.79
N SER A 122 -0.14 15.50 -1.96
CA SER A 122 -0.23 16.76 -1.21
C SER A 122 -0.44 17.96 -2.14
N ARG A 123 -1.69 18.48 -2.11
CA ARG A 123 -2.16 19.88 -2.34
C ARG A 123 -3.04 20.23 -3.56
N THR A 124 -4.20 20.80 -3.20
CA THR A 124 -4.90 22.01 -3.70
C THR A 124 -5.63 22.06 -5.04
N TRP A 125 -5.76 20.99 -5.81
CA TRP A 125 -6.72 20.96 -6.91
C TRP A 125 -7.54 19.68 -6.85
N GLU A 126 -8.84 19.82 -7.11
CA GLU A 126 -9.80 18.74 -7.07
C GLU A 126 -9.34 17.55 -7.93
N MET A 127 -9.77 16.34 -7.51
CA MET A 127 -9.97 15.13 -8.33
C MET A 127 -9.02 13.93 -8.10
N PHE A 128 -9.63 12.91 -7.48
CA PHE A 128 -9.52 11.44 -7.69
C PHE A 128 -8.28 10.66 -7.22
N ALA A 129 -8.51 9.47 -6.65
CA ALA A 129 -7.50 8.50 -6.21
C ALA A 129 -7.32 7.41 -7.27
N TRP A 130 -6.10 6.90 -7.48
CA TRP A 130 -5.69 6.14 -8.69
C TRP A 130 -4.95 4.85 -8.32
N VAL A 131 -5.37 3.66 -8.83
CA VAL A 131 -4.64 2.36 -8.67
C VAL A 131 -4.94 1.37 -9.81
N PHE A 132 -3.92 0.64 -10.28
CA PHE A 132 -4.02 -0.77 -10.73
C PHE A 132 -3.41 -1.69 -9.69
#